data_AF-A0A955N8I3-F1
#
_entry.id   AF-A0A955N8I3-F1
#
_cell.length_a   1.000
_cell.length_b   1.000
_cell.length_c   1.000
_cell.angle_alpha   90.00
_cell.angle_beta   90.00
_cell.angle_gamma   90.00
#
_symmetry.space_group_name_H-M   'P 1'
#
loop_
_entity.id
_entity.type
_entity.pdbx_description
1 polymer ?
#
loop_
_entity_poly.entity_id
_entity_poly.type
_entity_poly.pdbx_seq_one_letter_code
_entity_poly.pdbx_strand_id
1 'polypeptide(L)'
;PELFRFKRDIPDDPETHGYLEQNLLNPMSQIVTSQSPLLTAAQVNTQVEFDRTYRTLVKADGYSGKQVILISGLNIDISPREGQVFPLTKFIPWAAFVKEKNGKGHLFEQKELFNELLNQREDNPDEVDLEVAIQRMEDEEEIKMKISG
;
A
#
# COMPACT_ATOMS: atom_id res chain seq x y z
N PRO A 1 -6.84 15.79 -33.60
CA PRO A 1 -6.68 17.02 -32.78
C PRO A 1 -7.76 17.19 -31.70
N GLU A 2 -9.01 16.79 -31.97
CA GLU A 2 -10.14 16.92 -31.02
C GLU A 2 -10.09 15.99 -29.80
N LEU A 3 -9.18 15.01 -29.78
CA LEU A 3 -9.06 14.02 -28.70
C LEU A 3 -8.08 14.42 -27.58
N PHE A 4 -7.33 15.51 -27.76
CA PHE A 4 -6.39 16.01 -26.76
C PHE A 4 -6.80 17.43 -26.36
N ARG A 5 -7.54 17.54 -25.26
CA ARG A 5 -7.90 18.83 -24.65
C ARG A 5 -7.40 18.89 -23.22
N PHE A 6 -6.79 20.02 -22.86
CA PHE A 6 -6.30 20.28 -21.51
C PHE A 6 -7.48 20.63 -20.61
N LYS A 7 -7.81 19.78 -19.64
CA LYS A 7 -8.86 20.04 -18.65
C LYS A 7 -8.27 20.94 -17.56
N ARG A 8 -8.75 22.18 -17.47
CA ARG A 8 -8.24 23.21 -16.53
C ARG A 8 -8.82 23.11 -15.12
N ASP A 9 -10.05 22.60 -15.00
CA ASP A 9 -10.75 22.46 -13.72
C ASP A 9 -10.78 20.97 -13.31
N ILE A 10 -9.84 20.59 -12.46
CA ILE A 10 -9.89 19.33 -11.71
C ILE A 10 -10.74 19.63 -10.47
N PRO A 11 -11.91 19.00 -10.30
CA PRO A 11 -12.74 19.23 -9.11
C PRO A 11 -11.92 18.95 -7.85
N ASP A 12 -11.84 19.95 -6.97
CA ASP A 12 -11.32 19.82 -5.60
C ASP A 12 -12.41 19.17 -4.72
N ASP A 13 -12.86 17.98 -5.11
CA ASP A 13 -13.72 17.18 -4.25
C ASP A 13 -12.84 16.49 -3.20
N PRO A 14 -13.00 16.83 -1.90
CA PRO A 14 -12.16 16.31 -0.83
C PRO A 14 -12.30 14.80 -0.61
N GLU A 15 -13.36 14.16 -1.13
CA GLU A 15 -13.61 12.75 -0.80
C GLU A 15 -12.92 11.74 -1.74
N THR A 16 -12.74 11.98 -3.06
CA THR A 16 -12.02 11.00 -3.91
C THR A 16 -11.60 11.42 -5.33
N HIS A 17 -12.03 12.57 -5.86
CA HIS A 17 -12.08 12.76 -7.32
C HIS A 17 -10.98 13.61 -7.98
N GLY A 18 -9.85 13.87 -7.30
CA GLY A 18 -8.75 14.64 -7.91
C GLY A 18 -7.33 14.20 -7.57
N TYR A 19 -7.12 13.30 -6.61
CA TYR A 19 -5.77 12.97 -6.14
C TYR A 19 -4.92 12.27 -7.19
N LEU A 20 -5.49 11.33 -7.95
CA LEU A 20 -4.76 10.64 -9.01
C LEU A 20 -4.36 11.64 -10.11
N GLU A 21 -5.28 12.47 -10.56
CA GLU A 21 -5.04 13.50 -11.57
C GLU A 21 -3.98 14.50 -11.10
N GLN A 22 -4.05 14.95 -9.83
CA GLN A 22 -3.06 15.84 -9.23
C GLN A 22 -1.68 15.19 -9.15
N ASN A 23 -1.61 13.90 -8.77
CA ASN A 23 -0.35 13.16 -8.67
C ASN A 23 0.31 12.99 -10.04
N LEU A 24 -0.49 12.80 -11.09
CA LEU A 24 0.01 12.52 -12.43
C LEU A 24 0.25 13.78 -13.27
N LEU A 25 -0.37 14.92 -12.96
CA LEU A 25 -0.33 16.13 -13.80
C LEU A 25 1.11 16.60 -14.10
N ASN A 26 1.92 16.77 -13.04
CA ASN A 26 3.31 17.21 -13.17
C ASN A 26 4.21 16.22 -13.93
N PRO A 27 4.17 14.90 -13.63
CA PRO A 27 4.97 13.90 -14.35
C PRO A 27 4.38 13.49 -15.71
N MET A 28 3.22 14.01 -16.15
CA MET A 28 2.53 13.55 -17.37
C MET A 28 3.43 13.49 -18.61
N SER A 29 4.30 14.47 -18.82
CA SER A 29 5.21 14.50 -19.97
C SER A 29 6.20 13.33 -19.97
N GLN A 30 6.72 12.97 -18.80
CA GLN A 30 7.61 11.82 -18.60
C GLN A 30 6.84 10.51 -18.74
N ILE A 31 5.59 10.46 -18.24
CA ILE A 31 4.73 9.29 -18.31
C ILE A 31 4.43 8.95 -19.78
N VAL A 32 3.94 9.91 -20.56
CA VAL A 32 3.52 9.66 -21.95
C VAL A 32 4.69 9.40 -22.90
N THR A 33 5.90 9.78 -22.53
CA THR A 33 7.13 9.53 -23.31
C THR A 33 7.91 8.29 -22.84
N SER A 34 7.46 7.62 -21.77
CA SER A 34 8.06 6.39 -21.24
C SER A 34 7.85 5.20 -22.19
N GLN A 35 8.77 4.23 -22.16
CA GLN A 35 8.60 2.93 -22.81
C GLN A 35 7.43 2.12 -22.22
N SER A 36 7.01 2.43 -21.01
CA SER A 36 5.89 1.75 -20.33
C SER A 36 5.05 2.77 -19.56
N PRO A 37 4.23 3.59 -20.25
CA PRO A 37 3.50 4.71 -19.64
C PRO A 37 2.62 4.31 -18.45
N LEU A 38 1.88 3.20 -18.56
CA LEU A 38 1.00 2.73 -17.49
C LEU A 38 1.78 2.34 -16.23
N LEU A 39 2.90 1.64 -16.41
CA LEU A 39 3.77 1.27 -15.29
C LEU A 39 4.38 2.53 -14.66
N THR A 40 4.89 3.46 -15.47
CA THR A 40 5.45 4.72 -14.97
C THR A 40 4.42 5.53 -14.20
N ALA A 41 3.18 5.64 -14.70
CA ALA A 41 2.10 6.30 -13.98
C ALA A 41 1.80 5.63 -12.63
N ALA A 42 1.72 4.30 -12.60
CA ALA A 42 1.46 3.55 -11.38
C ALA A 42 2.58 3.74 -10.34
N GLN A 43 3.85 3.69 -10.78
CA GLN A 43 5.01 3.95 -9.93
C GLN A 43 4.99 5.35 -9.32
N VAL A 44 4.75 6.37 -10.15
CA VAL A 44 4.70 7.75 -9.66
C VAL A 44 3.54 7.96 -8.68
N ASN A 45 2.34 7.46 -9.01
CA ASN A 45 1.20 7.57 -8.11
C ASN A 45 1.47 6.88 -6.77
N THR A 46 2.07 5.68 -6.80
CA THR A 46 2.42 4.93 -5.59
C THR A 46 3.38 5.70 -4.69
N GLN A 47 4.40 6.34 -5.28
CA GLN A 47 5.33 7.17 -4.52
C GLN A 47 4.63 8.38 -3.89
N VAL A 48 3.79 9.10 -4.65
CA VAL A 48 3.12 10.32 -4.15
C VAL A 48 2.13 9.99 -3.03
N GLU A 49 1.36 8.91 -3.18
CA GLU A 49 0.43 8.46 -2.13
C GLU A 49 1.16 7.95 -0.89
N PHE A 50 2.28 7.25 -1.05
CA PHE A 50 3.12 6.84 0.07
C PHE A 50 3.63 8.06 0.84
N ASP A 51 4.20 9.05 0.15
CA ASP A 51 4.72 10.28 0.77
C ASP A 51 3.63 11.06 1.50
N ARG A 52 2.43 11.15 0.91
CA ARG A 52 1.27 11.81 1.54
C ARG A 52 0.85 11.06 2.80
N THR A 53 0.67 9.75 2.70
CA THR A 53 0.22 8.90 3.81
C THR A 53 1.25 8.91 4.95
N TYR A 54 2.53 8.83 4.62
CA TYR A 54 3.64 8.94 5.56
C TYR A 54 3.59 10.26 6.33
N ARG A 55 3.47 11.41 5.64
CA ARG A 55 3.37 12.73 6.30
C ARG A 55 2.16 12.85 7.22
N THR A 56 1.03 12.28 6.84
CA THR A 56 -0.17 12.24 7.67
C THR A 56 0.05 11.39 8.92
N LEU A 57 0.62 10.20 8.75
CA LEU A 57 0.86 9.23 9.81
C LEU A 57 1.84 9.75 10.86
N VAL A 58 2.93 10.41 10.44
CA VAL A 58 3.93 10.99 11.36
C VAL A 58 3.33 12.11 12.23
N LYS A 59 2.34 12.85 11.71
CA LYS A 59 1.68 13.95 12.42
C LYS A 59 0.46 13.52 13.24
N ALA A 60 0.02 12.27 13.11
CA ALA A 60 -1.21 11.80 13.74
C ALA A 60 -0.97 11.32 15.17
N ASP A 61 -1.58 12.03 16.13
CA ASP A 61 -1.47 11.74 17.57
C ASP A 61 -1.93 10.31 17.93
N GLY A 62 -2.89 9.76 17.18
CA GLY A 62 -3.42 8.41 17.37
C GLY A 62 -2.38 7.28 17.21
N TYR A 63 -1.22 7.58 16.65
CA TYR A 63 -0.09 6.66 16.47
C TYR A 63 1.11 6.99 17.37
N SER A 64 0.95 7.88 18.35
CA SER A 64 1.97 8.13 19.36
C SER A 64 2.18 6.89 20.25
N GLY A 65 3.42 6.49 20.47
CA GLY A 65 3.80 5.30 21.25
C GLY A 65 3.41 3.94 20.62
N LYS A 66 2.81 3.92 19.43
CA LYS A 66 2.44 2.68 18.73
C LYS A 66 3.54 2.24 17.78
N GLN A 67 3.67 0.91 17.62
CA GLN A 67 4.42 0.33 16.51
C GLN A 67 3.55 0.40 15.26
N VAL A 68 4.11 0.92 14.18
CA VAL A 68 3.37 1.14 12.93
C VAL A 68 4.23 0.75 11.74
N ILE A 69 3.65 0.01 10.81
CA ILE A 69 4.24 -0.29 9.50
C ILE A 69 3.30 0.27 8.44
N LEU A 70 3.82 1.13 7.57
CA LEU A 70 3.17 1.58 6.35
C LEU A 70 3.97 1.01 5.18
N ILE A 71 3.32 0.25 4.29
CA ILE A 71 3.95 -0.26 3.06
C ILE A 71 3.07 0.14 1.88
N SER A 72 3.70 0.65 0.84
CA SER A 72 3.05 0.87 -0.46
C SER A 72 3.74 0.02 -1.51
N GLY A 73 2.97 -0.44 -2.50
CA GLY A 73 3.47 -1.30 -3.56
C GLY A 73 2.49 -1.43 -4.71
N LEU A 74 2.94 -2.09 -5.77
CA LEU A 74 2.22 -2.27 -7.01
C LEU A 74 1.70 -3.70 -7.13
N ASN A 75 0.41 -3.87 -7.39
CA ASN A 75 -0.13 -5.15 -7.83
C ASN A 75 0.04 -5.26 -9.35
N ILE A 76 0.75 -6.29 -9.78
CA ILE A 76 0.98 -6.60 -11.19
C ILE A 76 0.28 -7.91 -11.52
N ASP A 77 -0.72 -7.84 -12.39
CA ASP A 77 -1.38 -9.01 -12.94
C ASP A 77 -0.58 -9.56 -14.13
N ILE A 78 -0.16 -10.81 -14.00
CA ILE A 78 0.58 -11.54 -15.04
C ILE A 78 -0.42 -12.43 -15.76
N SER A 79 -0.56 -12.21 -17.07
CA SER A 79 -1.41 -13.01 -17.93
C SER A 79 -1.06 -14.51 -17.83
N PRO A 80 -2.06 -15.39 -17.81
CA PRO A 80 -1.83 -16.83 -17.72
C PRO A 80 -1.08 -17.33 -18.96
N ARG A 81 -0.16 -18.28 -18.75
CA ARG A 81 0.46 -19.05 -19.83
C ARG A 81 -0.44 -20.21 -20.26
N GLU A 82 -0.13 -20.82 -21.40
CA GLU A 82 -0.84 -22.02 -21.85
C GLU A 82 -0.85 -23.11 -20.75
N GLY A 83 -2.04 -23.60 -20.40
CA GLY A 83 -2.25 -24.54 -19.29
C GLY A 83 -2.49 -23.91 -17.91
N GLN A 84 -2.41 -22.58 -17.76
CA GLN A 84 -2.81 -21.88 -16.54
C GLN A 84 -4.24 -21.34 -16.66
N VAL A 85 -5.09 -21.68 -15.69
CA VAL A 85 -6.52 -21.30 -15.67
C VAL A 85 -6.73 -19.87 -15.15
N PHE A 86 -5.84 -19.38 -14.29
CA PHE A 86 -5.97 -18.09 -13.61
C PHE A 86 -4.72 -17.21 -13.78
N PRO A 87 -4.88 -15.87 -13.85
CA PRO A 87 -3.76 -14.94 -13.84
C PRO A 87 -3.04 -14.98 -12.49
N LEU A 88 -1.76 -14.64 -12.49
CA LEU A 88 -0.96 -14.52 -11.28
C LEU A 88 -0.83 -13.04 -10.91
N THR A 89 -1.38 -12.64 -9.77
CA THR A 89 -1.13 -11.31 -9.20
C THR A 89 0.14 -11.35 -8.35
N LYS A 90 1.07 -10.43 -8.60
CA LYS A 90 2.27 -10.24 -7.80
C LYS A 90 2.26 -8.84 -7.19
N PHE A 91 2.38 -8.77 -5.86
CA PHE A 91 2.63 -7.52 -5.16
C PHE A 91 4.11 -7.20 -5.18
N ILE A 92 4.47 -6.02 -5.69
CA ILE A 92 5.83 -5.51 -5.73
C ILE A 92 5.95 -4.38 -4.70
N PRO A 93 6.67 -4.58 -3.58
CA PRO A 93 6.86 -3.53 -2.59
C PRO A 93 7.63 -2.36 -3.20
N TRP A 94 7.17 -1.13 -2.92
CA TRP A 94 7.70 0.10 -3.50
C TRP A 94 8.39 0.98 -2.46
N ALA A 95 7.74 1.21 -1.32
CA ALA A 95 8.32 1.98 -0.22
C ALA A 95 7.69 1.55 1.10
N ALA A 96 8.43 1.69 2.20
CA ALA A 96 7.93 1.37 3.53
C ALA A 96 8.40 2.37 4.58
N PHE A 97 7.56 2.59 5.58
CA PHE A 97 7.91 3.29 6.81
C PHE A 97 7.62 2.40 8.00
N VAL A 98 8.62 2.22 8.87
CA VAL A 98 8.51 1.44 10.10
C VAL A 98 8.78 2.34 11.28
N LYS A 99 7.80 2.46 12.18
CA LYS A 99 7.92 3.16 13.46
C LYS A 99 7.92 2.15 14.59
N GLU A 100 8.98 2.14 15.37
CA GLU A 100 9.09 1.34 16.58
C GLU A 100 8.35 2.01 17.76
N LYS A 101 8.06 1.22 18.81
CA LYS A 101 7.39 1.71 20.04
C LYS A 101 8.16 2.83 20.74
N ASN A 102 9.49 2.86 20.61
CA ASN A 102 10.36 3.90 21.16
C ASN A 102 10.31 5.23 20.35
N GLY A 103 9.53 5.28 19.27
CA GLY A 103 9.38 6.45 18.40
C GLY A 103 10.42 6.53 17.27
N LYS A 104 11.40 5.62 17.21
CA LYS A 104 12.37 5.54 16.12
C LYS A 104 11.67 5.13 14.84
N GLY A 105 11.86 5.92 13.78
CA GLY A 105 11.30 5.69 12.46
C GLY A 105 12.38 5.34 11.44
N HIS A 106 12.08 4.40 10.56
CA HIS A 106 12.91 3.98 9.45
C HIS A 106 12.11 4.07 8.16
N LEU A 107 12.65 4.78 7.16
CA LEU A 107 12.10 4.88 5.83
C LEU A 107 12.92 3.95 4.92
N PHE A 108 12.24 3.12 4.15
CA PHE A 108 12.85 2.22 3.19
C PHE A 108 12.41 2.62 1.78
N GLU A 109 13.38 3.04 0.97
CA GLU A 109 13.20 3.21 -0.47
C GLU A 109 13.17 1.83 -1.16
N GLN A 110 12.62 1.75 -2.37
CA GLN A 110 12.33 0.47 -3.04
C GLN A 110 13.45 -0.55 -2.97
N LYS A 111 14.67 -0.15 -3.34
CA LYS A 111 15.83 -1.06 -3.38
C LYS A 111 16.21 -1.56 -1.99
N GLU A 112 16.18 -0.67 -1.00
CA GLU A 112 16.50 -1.01 0.38
C GLU A 112 15.44 -1.95 0.95
N LEU A 113 14.16 -1.63 0.76
CA LEU A 113 13.03 -2.48 1.15
C LEU A 113 13.14 -3.88 0.54
N PHE A 114 13.43 -3.96 -0.76
CA PHE A 114 13.54 -5.25 -1.44
C PHE A 114 14.71 -6.07 -0.89
N ASN A 115 15.86 -5.44 -0.64
CA ASN A 115 17.01 -6.13 -0.05
C ASN A 115 16.71 -6.61 1.38
N GLU A 116 16.07 -5.78 2.20
CA GLU A 116 15.67 -6.17 3.56
C GLU A 116 14.70 -7.34 3.57
N LEU A 117 13.71 -7.34 2.66
CA LEU A 117 12.76 -8.45 2.50
C LEU A 117 13.45 -9.74 2.03
N LEU A 118 14.38 -9.65 1.08
CA LEU A 118 15.15 -10.82 0.62
C LEU A 118 16.08 -11.39 1.69
N ASN A 119 16.50 -10.58 2.66
CA ASN A 119 17.33 -11.03 3.78
C ASN A 119 16.50 -11.63 4.93
N GLN A 120 15.16 -11.55 4.87
CA GLN A 120 14.32 -12.20 5.86
C GLN A 120 14.30 -13.72 5.65
N ARG A 121 13.99 -14.44 6.72
CA ARG A 121 13.77 -15.88 6.63
C ARG A 121 12.44 -16.16 5.94
N GLU A 122 12.39 -17.27 5.20
CA GLU A 122 11.14 -17.78 4.64
C GLU A 122 10.23 -18.35 5.73
N ASP A 123 10.80 -18.79 6.86
CA ASP A 123 10.03 -19.22 8.03
C ASP A 123 9.78 -18.05 8.99
N ASN A 124 8.51 -17.85 9.36
CA ASN A 124 8.14 -16.95 10.43
C ASN A 124 7.59 -17.79 11.61
N PRO A 125 8.37 -18.02 12.69
CA PRO A 125 7.90 -18.81 13.82
C PRO A 125 6.73 -18.15 14.56
N ASP A 126 6.53 -16.85 14.35
CA ASP A 126 5.43 -16.07 14.90
C ASP A 126 4.27 -15.92 13.88
N GLU A 127 4.28 -16.67 12.77
CA GLU A 127 3.17 -16.71 11.82
C GLU A 127 1.88 -17.17 12.51
N VAL A 128 0.83 -16.37 12.38
CA VAL A 128 -0.50 -16.70 12.87
C VAL A 128 -1.34 -17.13 11.68
N ASP A 129 -1.69 -18.41 11.64
CA ASP A 129 -2.72 -18.92 10.73
C ASP A 129 -4.08 -18.33 11.16
N LEU A 130 -4.57 -17.38 10.36
CA LEU A 130 -5.81 -16.66 10.65
C LEU A 130 -7.04 -17.57 10.55
N GLU A 131 -7.04 -18.58 9.68
CA GLU A 131 -8.16 -19.52 9.57
C GLU A 131 -8.25 -20.37 10.85
N VAL A 132 -7.11 -20.88 11.30
CA VAL A 132 -7.03 -21.63 12.56
C VAL A 132 -7.38 -20.74 13.76
N ALA A 133 -6.93 -19.48 13.77
CA ALA A 133 -7.24 -18.54 14.84
C ALA A 133 -8.74 -18.21 14.90
N ILE A 134 -9.39 -17.99 13.76
CA ILE A 134 -10.84 -17.75 13.67
C ILE A 134 -11.61 -18.99 14.13
N GLN A 135 -11.23 -20.19 13.67
CA GLN A 135 -11.91 -21.42 14.10
C GLN A 135 -11.82 -21.61 15.62
N ARG A 136 -10.65 -21.35 16.22
CA ARG A 136 -10.49 -21.41 17.69
C ARG A 136 -11.38 -20.40 18.42
N MET A 137 -11.56 -19.19 17.86
CA MET A 137 -12.45 -18.19 18.45
C MET A 137 -13.93 -18.60 18.35
N GLU A 138 -14.32 -19.28 17.27
CA GLU A 138 -15.68 -19.81 17.12
C GLU A 138 -15.97 -20.97 18.08
N ASP A 139 -14.96 -21.78 18.39
CA ASP A 139 -15.10 -22.97 19.26
C ASP A 139 -15.04 -22.62 20.77
N GLU A 140 -14.63 -21.41 21.15
CA GLU A 140 -14.58 -20.96 22.55
C GLU A 140 -15.98 -20.75 23.14
N GLU A 141 -16.18 -21.15 24.41
CA GLU A 141 -17.47 -20.98 25.08
C GLU A 141 -17.83 -19.50 25.31
N GLU A 142 -19.04 -19.12 24.90
CA GLU A 142 -19.56 -17.76 25.06
C GLU A 142 -19.66 -17.35 26.54
N ILE A 143 -18.88 -16.34 26.95
CA ILE A 143 -18.95 -15.76 28.30
C ILE A 143 -20.11 -14.76 28.37
N LYS A 144 -21.20 -15.14 29.04
CA LYS A 144 -22.36 -14.26 29.28
C LYS A 144 -22.11 -13.30 30.44
N MET A 145 -21.89 -12.02 30.13
CA MET A 145 -21.83 -10.98 31.16
C MET A 145 -23.23 -10.57 31.62
N LYS A 146 -23.51 -10.66 32.92
CA LYS A 146 -24.70 -10.06 33.52
C LYS A 146 -24.38 -8.63 33.93
N ILE A 147 -25.10 -7.67 33.36
CA ILE A 147 -25.09 -6.30 33.84
C ILE A 147 -25.92 -6.25 35.13
N SER A 148 -25.27 -6.11 36.27
CA SER A 148 -25.92 -5.80 37.54
C SER A 148 -26.29 -4.31 37.56
N GLY A 149 -27.59 -4.05 37.60
CA GLY A 149 -28.17 -2.71 37.83
C GLY A 149 -28.25 -2.35 39.30
#